data_AF-Q8R5F4-F1
#
_entry.id   AF-Q8R5F4-F1
#
_cell.length_a   1.000
_cell.length_b   1.000
_cell.length_c   1.000
_cell.angle_alpha   90.00
_cell.angle_beta   90.00
_cell.angle_gamma   90.00
#
_symmetry.space_group_name_H-M   'P 1'
#
loop_
_entity.id
_entity.type
_entity.pdbx_description
1 polymer ?
#
loop_
_entity_poly.entity_id
_entity_poly.type
_entity_poly.pdbx_seq_one_letter_code
_entity_poly.pdbx_strand_id
1 'polypeptide(L)' 'HEGDIATYSAWSGLASLQSSNEDVRCFSFYTMIRCLLRDSRKVNTYLEVIKYKMVDQNNC' A
#
# COMPACT_ATOMS: atom_id res chain seq x y z
N HIS A 1 -24.13 14.13 -7.03
CA HIS A 1 -23.40 13.02 -6.37
C HIS A 1 -21.93 13.38 -6.41
N GLU A 2 -21.48 14.00 -5.34
CA GLU A 2 -20.10 14.37 -5.11
C GLU A 2 -19.40 13.07 -4.73
N GLY A 3 -18.64 12.50 -5.68
CA GLY A 3 -17.96 11.24 -5.46
C GLY A 3 -17.00 11.40 -4.30
N ASP A 4 -17.09 10.51 -3.31
CA ASP A 4 -16.19 10.44 -2.17
C ASP A 4 -14.73 10.52 -2.66
N ILE A 5 -14.11 11.70 -2.56
CA ILE A 5 -12.69 11.86 -2.88
C ILE A 5 -11.95 11.06 -1.80
N ALA A 6 -11.50 9.88 -2.16
CA ALA A 6 -10.70 9.06 -1.27
C ALA A 6 -9.44 9.87 -0.88
N THR A 7 -9.36 10.27 0.39
CA THR A 7 -8.19 10.94 0.96
C THR A 7 -7.06 9.93 1.12
N TYR A 8 -6.33 9.65 0.04
CA TYR A 8 -5.11 8.85 0.08
C TYR A 8 -3.88 9.74 -0.07
N SER A 9 -2.79 9.38 0.61
CA SER A 9 -1.52 10.08 0.48
C SER A 9 -0.95 9.88 -0.93
N ALA A 10 -0.66 10.97 -1.64
CA ALA A 10 0.05 10.91 -2.90
C ALA A 10 1.50 10.45 -2.70
N TRP A 11 2.01 9.61 -3.60
CA TRP A 11 3.41 9.19 -3.62
C TRP A 11 4.21 10.04 -4.62
N SER A 12 5.30 10.66 -4.17
CA SER A 12 6.11 11.62 -4.94
C SER A 12 7.53 11.12 -5.26
N GLY A 13 7.79 9.81 -5.17
CA GLY A 13 9.14 9.24 -5.32
C GLY A 13 9.62 9.02 -6.76
N LEU A 14 8.85 9.43 -7.78
CA LEU A 14 9.17 9.18 -9.19
C LEU A 14 10.54 9.75 -9.60
N ALA A 15 10.84 10.97 -9.17
CA ALA A 15 12.12 11.62 -9.48
C ALA A 15 13.32 10.80 -8.96
N SER A 16 13.21 10.20 -7.77
CA SER A 16 14.26 9.38 -7.18
C SER A 16 14.45 8.05 -7.94
N LEU A 17 13.37 7.48 -8.48
CA LEU A 17 13.46 6.29 -9.35
C LEU A 17 14.12 6.60 -10.71
N GLN A 18 13.97 7.82 -11.21
CA GLN A 18 14.54 8.27 -12.48
C GLN A 18 15.93 8.92 -12.32
N SER A 19 16.50 8.90 -11.12
CA SER A 19 17.82 9.47 -10.85
C SER A 19 18.90 8.86 -11.74
N SER A 20 19.78 9.71 -12.26
CA SER A 20 20.99 9.28 -12.97
C SER A 20 22.02 8.64 -12.03
N ASN A 21 21.99 9.00 -10.74
CA ASN A 21 22.81 8.39 -9.71
C ASN A 21 22.28 6.97 -9.39
N GLU A 22 23.12 5.97 -9.63
CA GLU A 22 22.77 4.55 -9.47
C GLU A 22 22.43 4.19 -8.02
N ASP A 23 23.19 4.65 -7.04
CA ASP A 23 22.94 4.35 -5.62
C ASP A 23 21.58 4.90 -5.17
N VAL A 24 21.27 6.14 -5.57
CA VAL A 24 19.97 6.76 -5.29
C VAL A 24 18.84 5.97 -5.94
N ARG A 25 19.02 5.57 -7.20
CA ARG A 25 18.02 4.81 -7.95
C ARG A 25 17.78 3.43 -7.31
N CYS A 26 18.85 2.69 -7.04
CA CYS A 26 18.79 1.37 -6.40
C CYS A 26 18.13 1.43 -5.01
N PHE A 27 18.52 2.39 -4.17
CA PHE A 27 17.93 2.58 -2.85
C PHE A 27 16.43 2.93 -2.93
N SER A 28 16.05 3.75 -3.91
CA SER A 28 14.66 4.15 -4.13
C SER A 28 13.79 2.95 -4.56
N PHE A 29 14.28 2.12 -5.48
CA PHE A 29 13.60 0.87 -5.87
C PHE A 29 13.46 -0.10 -4.69
N TYR A 30 14.53 -0.32 -3.93
CA TYR A 30 14.50 -1.17 -2.74
C TYR A 30 13.43 -0.69 -1.74
N THR A 31 13.40 0.61 -1.46
CA THR A 31 12.44 1.20 -0.53
C THR A 31 11.01 1.06 -1.06
N MET A 32 10.78 1.31 -2.35
CA MET A 32 9.46 1.15 -2.97
C MET A 32 8.95 -0.29 -2.85
N ILE A 33 9.77 -1.28 -3.22
CA ILE A 33 9.39 -2.70 -3.17
C ILE A 33 9.13 -3.14 -1.73
N ARG A 34 9.96 -2.70 -0.78
CA ARG A 34 9.77 -3.01 0.65
C ARG A 34 8.46 -2.43 1.19
N CYS A 35 8.15 -1.18 0.84
CA CYS A 35 6.89 -0.55 1.23
C CYS A 35 5.69 -1.28 0.63
N LEU A 36 5.75 -1.62 -0.66
CA LEU A 36 4.71 -2.40 -1.33
C LEU A 36 4.46 -3.73 -0.62
N LEU A 37 5.51 -4.51 -0.34
CA LEU A 37 5.38 -5.78 0.37
C LEU A 37 4.73 -5.62 1.75
N ARG A 38 5.14 -4.60 2.52
CA ARG A 38 4.57 -4.31 3.83
C ARG A 38 3.10 -3.94 3.73
N ASP A 39 2.76 -3.06 2.81
CA ASP A 39 1.41 -2.50 2.69
C ASP A 39 0.45 -3.55 2.11
N SER A 40 0.90 -4.39 1.17
CA SER A 40 0.14 -5.57 0.70
C SER A 40 -0.17 -6.55 1.83
N ARG A 41 0.81 -6.86 2.70
CA ARG A 41 0.56 -7.71 3.89
C ARG A 41 -0.46 -7.09 4.82
N LYS A 42 -0.36 -5.78 5.06
CA LYS A 42 -1.30 -5.03 5.92
C LYS A 42 -2.73 -5.06 5.36
N VAL A 43 -2.89 -4.83 4.06
CA VAL A 43 -4.20 -4.93 3.39
C VAL A 43 -4.76 -6.34 3.50
N ASN A 44 -3.96 -7.38 3.24
CA ASN A 44 -4.40 -8.77 3.39
C ASN A 44 -4.94 -9.06 4.80
N THR A 45 -4.17 -8.69 5.83
CA THR A 45 -4.59 -8.86 7.23
C THR A 45 -5.90 -8.13 7.54
N TYR A 46 -6.09 -6.91 7.03
CA TYR A 46 -7.36 -6.20 7.22
C TYR A 46 -8.52 -6.88 6.53
N LEU A 47 -8.33 -7.40 5.31
CA LEU A 47 -9.36 -8.17 4.62
C LEU A 47 -9.72 -9.45 5.36
N GLU A 48 -8.74 -10.17 5.92
CA GLU A 48 -8.99 -11.35 6.75
C GLU A 48 -9.81 -11.01 8.00
N VAL A 49 -9.48 -9.92 8.70
CA VAL A 49 -10.24 -9.44 9.87
C VAL A 49 -11.67 -9.03 9.50
N ILE A 50 -11.85 -8.31 8.39
CA ILE A 50 -13.18 -7.92 7.90
C ILE A 50 -13.99 -9.17 7.53
N LYS A 51 -13.39 -10.11 6.80
CA LYS A 51 -14.01 -11.37 6.43
C LYS A 51 -14.47 -12.15 7.67
N TYR A 52 -13.59 -12.28 8.67
CA TYR A 52 -13.95 -12.91 9.95
C TYR A 52 -15.16 -12.23 10.59
N LYS A 53 -15.14 -10.91 10.72
CA LYS A 53 -16.27 -10.16 11.31
C LYS A 53 -17.57 -10.30 10.53
N MET A 54 -17.52 -10.33 9.20
CA MET A 54 -18.72 -10.42 8.36
C MET A 54 -19.29 -11.84 8.29
N VAL A 55 -18.42 -12.85 8.27
CA VAL A 55 -18.84 -14.26 8.12
C VAL A 55 -19.17 -14.89 9.47
N ASP A 56 -18.36 -14.67 10.51
CA ASP A 56 -18.61 -15.26 11.83
C ASP A 56 -19.65 -14.52 12.66
N GLN A 57 -20.09 -13.32 12.26
CA GLN A 57 -21.34 -12.74 12.80
C GLN A 57 -22.60 -13.50 12.34
N ASN A 58 -22.50 -14.33 11.29
CA ASN A 58 -23.59 -15.20 10.83
C ASN A 58 -23.49 -16.64 11.38
N ASN A 59 -22.50 -16.95 12.24
CA ASN A 59 -22.34 -18.26 12.89
C ASN A 59 -22.80 -18.25 14.36
N CYS A 60 -23.80 -17.43 14.69
CA CYS A 60 -24.64 -17.54 15.89
C CYS A 60 -26.10 -17.75 15.47
#